data_AF-A0A4Q6AVB5-F1
#
_entry.id   AF-A0A4Q6AVB5-F1
#
_cell.length_a   1.000
_cell.length_b   1.000
_cell.length_c   1.000
_cell.angle_alpha   90.00
_cell.angle_beta   90.00
_cell.angle_gamma   90.00
#
_symmetry.space_group_name_H-M   'P 1'
#
loop_
_entity.id
_entity.type
_entity.pdbx_description
1 polymer ?
#
loop_
_entity_poly.entity_id
_entity_poly.type
_entity_poly.pdbx_seq_one_letter_code
_entity_poly.pdbx_strand_id
1 'polypeptide(L)'
;MRTHNAILAMTVALIIASCSKAPARRAGDGGGGANADVIPVGVDTDGDKIPDIAAPVTALSYTTALPRITHVQWENSVKDILLLSAVPGLAGTFTTDPSGSFFRSDGNLLKVTPALWNDYQSAAETVASRVTADAVQIAKLIPEGTPASGEARAKAIIAPIAKRAFRRPVTNSQLARLIALYNKGTAITGVKDATAAGLRLVITAILQSPNFMYRTELGKGSVGLTSLSAYEVASRLSFAAWNTIPDEALLKAAESGELLTEEGLKTQVKRLVDDSRADAILLDFYERLFDVASFVDTKKDAKTLGYWPDDMGKTLVKEAELFIRETVIKEKGGITQILTAPYAFVNSKTAPIYGVDSPSGDAFEKVELDPSQRAGLLTQIGFLARRSKETESDPIHRGVVVATNVLCADLSAPPGTFPPLPAELPGKTTRDRVEAHT
;
A
#
# COMPACT_ATOMS: atom_id res chain seq x y z
N MET A 1 -2.52 -14.93 -19.57
CA MET A 1 -3.62 -13.98 -19.29
C MET A 1 -3.63 -13.45 -17.84
N ARG A 2 -3.48 -14.29 -16.81
CA ARG A 2 -3.34 -13.89 -15.38
C ARG A 2 -2.26 -12.82 -15.09
N THR A 3 -1.15 -12.85 -15.83
CA THR A 3 0.03 -11.99 -15.64
C THR A 3 -0.05 -10.65 -16.34
N HIS A 4 -0.63 -10.59 -17.54
CA HIS A 4 -0.67 -9.34 -18.30
C HIS A 4 -1.64 -8.35 -17.64
N ASN A 5 -2.82 -8.80 -17.19
CA ASN A 5 -3.80 -7.90 -16.58
C ASN A 5 -3.42 -7.47 -15.16
N ALA A 6 -2.84 -8.36 -14.33
CA ALA A 6 -2.42 -8.00 -12.97
C ALA A 6 -1.14 -7.14 -12.94
N ILE A 7 -0.16 -7.40 -13.82
CA ILE A 7 1.06 -6.58 -13.93
C ILE A 7 0.71 -5.23 -14.57
N LEU A 8 -0.15 -5.19 -15.59
CA LEU A 8 -0.64 -3.94 -16.16
C LEU A 8 -1.50 -3.17 -15.14
N ALA A 9 -2.34 -3.83 -14.34
CA ALA A 9 -3.12 -3.20 -13.28
C ALA A 9 -2.22 -2.65 -12.17
N MET A 10 -1.21 -3.38 -11.71
CA MET A 10 -0.30 -2.88 -10.67
C MET A 10 0.62 -1.79 -11.21
N THR A 11 1.04 -1.86 -12.48
CA THR A 11 1.91 -0.85 -13.11
C THR A 11 1.13 0.42 -13.43
N VAL A 12 -0.06 0.31 -14.04
CA VAL A 12 -0.95 1.45 -14.29
C VAL A 12 -1.45 2.02 -12.98
N ALA A 13 -1.76 1.20 -11.97
CA ALA A 13 -2.19 1.73 -10.68
C ALA A 13 -1.03 2.26 -9.82
N LEU A 14 0.22 1.78 -9.98
CA LEU A 14 1.40 2.48 -9.44
C LEU A 14 1.65 3.81 -10.16
N ILE A 15 1.38 3.90 -11.47
CA ILE A 15 1.47 5.15 -12.24
C ILE A 15 0.37 6.13 -11.80
N ILE A 16 -0.85 5.65 -11.57
CA ILE A 16 -1.98 6.45 -11.08
C ILE A 16 -1.78 6.84 -9.58
N ALA A 17 -1.19 5.96 -8.78
CA ALA A 17 -0.91 6.18 -7.35
C ALA A 17 0.26 7.14 -7.11
N SER A 18 1.16 7.26 -8.08
CA SER A 18 2.24 8.23 -8.07
C SER A 18 1.90 9.37 -9.04
N CYS A 19 1.05 10.31 -8.62
CA CYS A 19 0.96 11.63 -9.28
C CYS A 19 2.32 12.39 -9.27
N SER A 20 3.36 11.80 -8.69
CA SER A 20 4.77 12.06 -8.92
C SER A 20 5.40 10.91 -9.75
N LYS A 21 5.45 11.09 -11.07
CA LYS A 21 6.35 10.47 -12.07
C LYS A 21 6.78 9.01 -11.79
N ALA A 22 6.25 8.10 -12.61
CA ALA A 22 6.48 6.65 -12.61
C ALA A 22 7.97 6.22 -12.46
N PRO A 23 8.27 5.07 -11.80
CA PRO A 23 9.62 4.52 -11.79
C PRO A 23 10.11 4.19 -13.22
N ALA A 24 11.24 4.77 -13.60
CA ALA A 24 11.84 4.61 -14.92
C ALA A 24 12.38 3.19 -15.16
N ARG A 25 12.18 2.66 -16.36
CA ARG A 25 12.90 1.49 -16.88
C ARG A 25 14.21 1.95 -17.52
N ARG A 26 15.31 1.24 -17.27
CA ARG A 26 16.63 1.55 -17.86
C ARG A 26 16.57 1.34 -19.39
N ALA A 27 16.87 2.38 -20.16
CA ALA A 27 17.19 2.23 -21.58
C ALA A 27 18.57 1.56 -21.72
N GLY A 28 18.70 0.63 -22.68
CA GLY A 28 19.96 -0.04 -22.98
C GLY A 28 21.05 0.94 -23.41
N ASP A 29 22.31 0.62 -23.07
CA ASP A 29 23.48 1.45 -23.35
C ASP A 29 23.55 1.82 -24.85
N GLY A 30 23.39 3.11 -25.14
CA GLY A 30 23.73 3.75 -26.40
C GLY A 30 24.35 5.10 -26.07
N GLY A 31 25.67 5.22 -26.21
CA GLY A 31 26.45 6.37 -25.79
C GLY A 31 26.16 7.65 -26.59
N GLY A 32 26.38 8.79 -25.93
CA GLY A 32 26.36 10.12 -26.56
C GLY A 32 26.16 11.21 -25.51
N GLY A 33 27.24 11.88 -25.10
CA GLY A 33 27.15 13.01 -24.18
C GLY A 33 26.73 14.31 -24.88
N ALA A 34 26.12 15.22 -24.12
CA ALA A 34 26.27 16.67 -24.24
C ALA A 34 25.53 17.39 -23.09
N ASN A 35 26.15 18.44 -22.57
CA ASN A 35 25.54 19.44 -21.68
C ASN A 35 24.41 20.18 -22.40
N ALA A 36 23.35 20.57 -21.68
CA ALA A 36 22.68 21.87 -21.85
C ALA A 36 21.66 22.13 -20.72
N ASP A 37 21.78 23.33 -20.16
CA ASP A 37 20.79 24.05 -19.38
C ASP A 37 19.47 24.27 -20.15
N VAL A 38 18.36 24.32 -19.39
CA VAL A 38 17.03 24.93 -19.67
C VAL A 38 16.41 24.70 -21.06
N ILE A 39 15.26 23.99 -21.19
CA ILE A 39 14.06 24.38 -22.02
C ILE A 39 12.79 23.55 -21.59
N PRO A 40 11.56 23.70 -22.17
CA PRO A 40 10.35 24.27 -21.58
C PRO A 40 9.22 23.26 -21.25
N VAL A 41 8.22 23.70 -20.49
CA VAL A 41 6.95 22.99 -20.30
C VAL A 41 6.08 23.19 -21.54
N GLY A 42 6.09 22.21 -22.45
CA GLY A 42 5.12 22.11 -23.54
C GLY A 42 4.02 21.14 -23.14
N VAL A 43 2.80 21.65 -23.01
CA VAL A 43 1.58 20.85 -22.91
C VAL A 43 1.30 20.33 -24.32
N ASP A 44 1.29 19.01 -24.51
CA ASP A 44 0.85 18.41 -25.77
C ASP A 44 -0.66 18.66 -25.91
N THR A 45 -1.04 19.45 -26.90
CA THR A 45 -2.43 19.89 -27.14
C THR A 45 -3.19 18.98 -28.12
N ASP A 46 -2.62 17.84 -28.53
CA ASP A 46 -3.37 16.86 -29.33
C ASP A 46 -4.17 15.92 -28.42
N GLY A 47 -5.46 16.24 -28.27
CA GLY A 47 -6.41 15.60 -27.36
C GLY A 47 -6.85 14.17 -27.69
N ASP A 48 -5.95 13.28 -28.14
CA ASP A 48 -6.30 11.89 -28.44
C ASP A 48 -5.22 10.84 -28.10
N LYS A 49 -4.20 11.19 -27.32
CA LYS A 49 -3.17 10.23 -26.90
C LYS A 49 -3.01 10.17 -25.39
N ILE A 50 -3.28 8.98 -24.84
CA ILE A 50 -2.84 8.59 -23.50
C ILE A 50 -1.32 8.85 -23.44
N PRO A 51 -0.78 9.53 -22.40
CA PRO A 51 0.63 9.84 -22.32
C PRO A 51 1.49 8.57 -22.46
N ASP A 52 2.47 8.64 -23.36
CA ASP A 52 3.36 7.53 -23.68
C ASP A 52 4.20 7.14 -22.44
N ILE A 53 3.92 5.95 -21.89
CA ILE A 53 4.62 5.35 -20.74
C ILE A 53 6.09 5.02 -21.11
N ALA A 54 6.47 5.14 -22.39
CA ALA A 54 7.84 4.98 -22.87
C ALA A 54 8.70 6.24 -22.80
N ALA A 55 8.16 7.41 -22.40
CA ALA A 55 8.96 8.62 -22.27
C ALA A 55 10.08 8.40 -21.23
N PRO A 56 11.36 8.69 -21.56
CA PRO A 56 12.44 8.61 -20.59
C PRO A 56 12.12 9.56 -19.44
N VAL A 57 12.00 9.01 -18.22
CA VAL A 57 11.69 9.82 -17.04
C VAL A 57 12.90 10.71 -16.75
N THR A 58 12.87 11.93 -17.28
CA THR A 58 13.96 12.91 -17.17
C THR A 58 14.13 13.46 -15.75
N ALA A 59 13.18 13.19 -14.84
CA ALA A 59 13.33 13.42 -13.40
C ALA A 59 12.33 12.57 -12.62
N LEU A 60 12.79 11.60 -11.82
CA LEU A 60 11.96 11.07 -10.73
C LEU A 60 11.91 12.14 -9.63
N SER A 61 10.75 12.34 -9.00
CA SER A 61 10.69 13.14 -7.79
C SER A 61 11.58 12.49 -6.72
N TYR A 62 12.44 13.28 -6.08
CA TYR A 62 13.28 12.77 -5.00
C TYR A 62 12.40 12.24 -3.86
N THR A 63 12.62 10.97 -3.49
CA THR A 63 12.03 10.36 -2.30
C THR A 63 13.14 9.97 -1.32
N THR A 64 12.81 9.80 -0.05
CA THR A 64 13.76 9.19 0.89
C THR A 64 14.25 7.84 0.38
N ALA A 65 15.55 7.57 0.52
CA ALA A 65 16.15 6.25 0.31
C ALA A 65 16.00 5.32 1.54
N LEU A 66 15.33 5.82 2.59
CA LEU A 66 15.08 5.13 3.85
C LEU A 66 13.59 5.28 4.22
N PRO A 67 12.63 4.78 3.42
CA PRO A 67 11.24 4.76 3.82
C PRO A 67 11.05 3.88 5.06
N ARG A 68 10.45 4.45 6.12
CA ARG A 68 10.04 3.70 7.31
C ARG A 68 8.91 2.73 6.94
N ILE A 69 8.88 1.56 7.57
CA ILE A 69 7.72 0.66 7.48
C ILE A 69 6.53 1.26 8.24
N THR A 70 5.31 1.04 7.74
CA THR A 70 4.08 1.47 8.44
C THR A 70 3.84 0.64 9.70
N HIS A 71 2.92 1.08 10.57
CA HIS A 71 2.57 0.31 11.77
C HIS A 71 2.01 -1.08 11.46
N VAL A 72 1.20 -1.20 10.40
CA VAL A 72 0.68 -2.49 9.91
C VAL A 72 1.82 -3.37 9.41
N GLN A 73 2.75 -2.79 8.67
CA GLN A 73 3.93 -3.50 8.17
C GLN A 73 4.86 -3.94 9.30
N TRP A 74 4.96 -3.16 10.38
CA TRP A 74 5.69 -3.54 11.60
C TRP A 74 5.07 -4.79 12.22
N GLU A 75 3.76 -4.81 12.46
CA GLU A 75 3.03 -5.95 13.04
C GLU A 75 3.24 -7.24 12.24
N ASN A 76 3.02 -7.18 10.93
CA ASN A 76 3.20 -8.32 10.03
C ASN A 76 4.66 -8.79 10.01
N SER A 77 5.62 -7.86 9.96
CA SER A 77 7.03 -8.21 9.95
C SER A 77 7.45 -8.86 11.26
N VAL A 78 7.00 -8.36 12.42
CA VAL A 78 7.29 -8.97 13.72
C VAL A 78 6.78 -10.40 13.77
N LYS A 79 5.54 -10.63 13.31
CA LYS A 79 4.96 -11.97 13.20
C LYS A 79 5.87 -12.90 12.39
N ASP A 80 6.29 -12.48 11.20
CA ASP A 80 7.04 -13.36 10.28
C ASP A 80 8.51 -13.54 10.70
N ILE A 81 9.15 -12.51 11.26
CA ILE A 81 10.53 -12.59 11.78
C ILE A 81 10.61 -13.60 12.93
N LEU A 82 9.63 -13.53 13.83
CA LEU A 82 9.57 -14.32 15.06
C LEU A 82 8.73 -15.60 14.94
N LEU A 83 8.20 -15.91 13.75
CA LEU A 83 7.40 -17.11 13.46
C LEU A 83 6.18 -17.23 14.40
N LEU A 84 5.49 -16.11 14.65
CA LEU A 84 4.29 -16.06 15.48
C LEU A 84 3.08 -16.55 14.67
N SER A 85 2.11 -17.15 15.37
CA SER A 85 0.83 -17.57 14.76
C SER A 85 -0.07 -16.39 14.38
N ALA A 86 0.06 -15.27 15.08
CA ALA A 86 -0.70 -14.04 14.85
C ALA A 86 0.18 -12.80 15.05
N VAL A 87 -0.30 -11.65 14.58
CA VAL A 87 0.34 -10.36 14.82
C VAL A 87 0.34 -10.01 16.32
N PRO A 88 1.37 -9.31 16.84
CA PRO A 88 1.45 -8.89 18.24
C PRO A 88 0.28 -8.05 18.78
N GLY A 89 -0.34 -7.23 17.93
CA GLY A 89 -1.47 -6.37 18.28
C GLY A 89 -1.10 -5.18 19.17
N LEU A 90 0.06 -4.56 18.93
CA LEU A 90 0.58 -3.43 19.71
C LEU A 90 0.54 -2.09 18.95
N ALA A 91 0.45 -2.11 17.62
CA ALA A 91 0.44 -0.93 16.76
C ALA A 91 -0.70 0.05 17.06
N GLY A 92 -1.79 -0.40 17.68
CA GLY A 92 -2.89 0.46 18.11
C GLY A 92 -2.51 1.43 19.24
N THR A 93 -1.38 1.22 19.92
CA THR A 93 -0.86 2.13 20.96
C THR A 93 0.19 3.10 20.43
N PHE A 94 0.57 3.00 19.16
CA PHE A 94 1.60 3.86 18.60
C PHE A 94 1.03 5.23 18.29
N THR A 95 1.88 6.24 18.41
CA THR A 95 1.62 7.56 17.85
C THR A 95 1.19 7.41 16.39
N THR A 96 0.03 7.98 16.04
CA THR A 96 -0.57 7.84 14.72
C THR A 96 0.33 8.41 13.62
N ASP A 97 0.40 7.68 12.50
CA ASP A 97 1.09 8.17 11.31
C ASP A 97 0.41 9.43 10.76
N PRO A 98 1.18 10.41 10.24
CA PRO A 98 0.59 11.62 9.67
C PRO A 98 -0.33 11.29 8.49
N SER A 99 -1.49 11.93 8.46
CA SER A 99 -2.38 11.95 7.29
C SER A 99 -1.91 13.04 6.33
N GLY A 100 -1.72 12.71 5.06
CA GLY A 100 -1.26 13.69 4.05
C GLY A 100 -0.93 13.11 2.69
N SER A 101 -0.89 11.78 2.58
CA SER A 101 -0.74 11.05 1.32
C SER A 101 -1.88 10.05 1.16
N PHE A 102 -2.25 9.78 -0.10
CA PHE A 102 -3.24 8.76 -0.44
C PHE A 102 -2.83 7.35 0.04
N PHE A 103 -1.53 7.08 0.10
CA PHE A 103 -0.98 5.80 0.53
C PHE A 103 -0.24 5.92 1.86
N ARG A 104 -0.41 4.93 2.74
CA ARG A 104 0.19 4.95 4.09
C ARG A 104 1.72 4.89 4.07
N SER A 105 2.34 4.49 2.97
CA SER A 105 3.78 4.20 2.87
C SER A 105 4.62 5.34 2.31
N ASP A 106 4.17 6.60 2.46
CA ASP A 106 4.91 7.77 1.99
C ASP A 106 6.17 8.02 2.82
N GLY A 107 7.33 7.69 2.27
CA GLY A 107 8.60 7.81 2.97
C GLY A 107 8.97 9.24 3.37
N ASN A 108 8.41 10.27 2.74
CA ASN A 108 8.70 11.67 3.09
C ASN A 108 7.94 12.10 4.35
N LEU A 109 6.78 11.49 4.61
CA LEU A 109 5.92 11.78 5.76
C LEU A 109 6.24 10.89 6.96
N LEU A 110 6.55 9.62 6.74
CA LEU A 110 6.77 8.65 7.81
C LEU A 110 8.13 8.84 8.52
N LYS A 111 8.14 9.65 9.57
CA LYS A 111 9.33 9.91 10.41
C LYS A 111 9.20 9.29 11.79
N VAL A 112 10.32 8.86 12.38
CA VAL A 112 10.36 8.42 13.78
C VAL A 112 10.56 9.65 14.66
N THR A 113 9.49 10.05 15.36
CA THR A 113 9.56 11.10 16.38
C THR A 113 10.06 10.53 17.71
N PRO A 114 10.50 11.36 18.67
CA PRO A 114 10.88 10.85 19.99
C PRO A 114 9.76 10.09 20.70
N ALA A 115 8.50 10.52 20.56
CA ALA A 115 7.34 9.81 21.10
C ALA A 115 7.17 8.43 20.44
N LEU A 116 7.19 8.39 19.10
CA LEU A 116 7.05 7.14 18.36
C LEU A 116 8.21 6.17 18.63
N TRP A 117 9.42 6.68 18.87
CA TRP A 117 10.53 5.85 19.30
C TRP A 117 10.26 5.14 20.64
N ASN A 118 9.71 5.85 21.63
CA ASN A 118 9.34 5.26 22.92
C ASN A 118 8.23 4.21 22.77
N ASP A 119 7.29 4.43 21.86
CA ASP A 119 6.25 3.46 21.54
C ASP A 119 6.85 2.17 20.96
N TYR A 120 7.76 2.28 19.99
CA TYR A 120 8.47 1.14 19.42
C TYR A 120 9.34 0.40 20.42
N GLN A 121 10.02 1.13 21.31
CA GLN A 121 10.80 0.53 22.38
C GLN A 121 9.90 -0.30 23.30
N SER A 122 8.81 0.29 23.79
CA SER A 122 7.84 -0.37 24.67
C SER A 122 7.24 -1.62 24.01
N ALA A 123 6.93 -1.52 22.71
CA ALA A 123 6.41 -2.64 21.94
C ALA A 123 7.44 -3.76 21.76
N ALA A 124 8.69 -3.41 21.44
CA ALA A 124 9.78 -4.36 21.27
C ALA A 124 10.05 -5.14 22.56
N GLU A 125 10.10 -4.45 23.70
CA GLU A 125 10.28 -5.06 25.02
C GLU A 125 9.11 -5.99 25.39
N THR A 126 7.87 -5.56 25.08
CA THR A 126 6.66 -6.36 25.31
C THR A 126 6.67 -7.64 24.46
N VAL A 127 6.96 -7.53 23.17
CA VAL A 127 7.07 -8.69 22.26
C VAL A 127 8.16 -9.64 22.73
N ALA A 128 9.35 -9.11 23.02
CA ALA A 128 10.48 -9.91 23.48
C ALA A 128 10.14 -10.67 24.77
N SER A 129 9.47 -10.00 25.72
CA SER A 129 9.02 -10.62 26.97
C SER A 129 8.00 -11.74 26.71
N ARG A 130 6.99 -11.51 25.85
CA ARG A 130 5.98 -12.53 25.50
C ARG A 130 6.60 -13.75 24.84
N VAL A 131 7.45 -13.52 23.83
CA VAL A 131 8.10 -14.60 23.07
C VAL A 131 9.01 -15.44 23.94
N THR A 132 9.74 -14.81 24.86
CA THR A 132 10.71 -15.53 25.71
C THR A 132 10.11 -16.13 26.98
N ALA A 133 8.84 -15.86 27.28
CA ALA A 133 8.08 -16.55 28.30
C ALA A 133 7.47 -17.88 27.80
N ASP A 134 7.42 -18.09 26.47
CA ASP A 134 6.86 -19.27 25.84
C ASP A 134 7.97 -20.19 25.30
N ALA A 135 8.17 -21.33 25.96
CA ALA A 135 9.17 -22.32 25.56
C ALA A 135 8.90 -22.94 24.18
N VAL A 136 7.63 -23.09 23.79
CA VAL A 136 7.24 -23.60 22.46
C VAL A 136 7.61 -22.58 21.40
N GLN A 137 7.39 -21.29 21.66
CA GLN A 137 7.78 -20.24 20.72
C GLN A 137 9.31 -20.08 20.61
N ILE A 138 10.05 -20.19 21.73
CA ILE A 138 11.51 -20.23 21.71
C ILE A 138 12.00 -21.40 20.84
N ALA A 139 11.43 -22.59 20.99
CA ALA A 139 11.84 -23.77 20.23
C ALA A 139 11.72 -23.54 18.71
N LYS A 140 10.67 -22.86 18.23
CA LYS A 140 10.51 -22.51 16.81
C LYS A 140 11.61 -21.58 16.28
N LEU A 141 12.23 -20.78 17.15
CA LEU A 141 13.28 -19.85 16.78
C LEU A 141 14.67 -20.49 16.75
N ILE A 142 14.81 -21.73 17.21
CA ILE A 142 16.07 -22.46 17.25
C ILE A 142 16.08 -23.46 16.08
N PRO A 143 16.88 -23.23 15.03
CA PRO A 143 16.97 -24.16 13.92
C PRO A 143 17.42 -25.56 14.35
N GLU A 144 17.00 -26.57 13.61
CA GLU A 144 17.50 -27.94 13.78
C GLU A 144 19.03 -27.99 13.60
N GLY A 145 19.70 -28.86 14.36
CA GLY A 145 21.16 -28.97 14.34
C GLY A 145 21.91 -27.82 15.04
N THR A 146 21.19 -26.91 15.72
CA THR A 146 21.82 -25.87 16.54
C THR A 146 22.74 -26.49 17.61
N PRO A 147 24.01 -26.03 17.74
CA PRO A 147 24.92 -26.54 18.75
C PRO A 147 24.36 -26.44 20.18
N ALA A 148 24.80 -27.33 21.07
CA ALA A 148 24.25 -27.41 22.43
C ALA A 148 24.56 -26.18 23.31
N SER A 149 25.70 -25.52 23.12
CA SER A 149 26.11 -24.37 23.92
C SER A 149 27.14 -23.48 23.21
N GLY A 150 27.53 -22.38 23.86
CA GLY A 150 28.60 -21.49 23.41
C GLY A 150 28.24 -20.54 22.27
N GLU A 151 29.26 -19.89 21.71
CA GLU A 151 29.11 -18.86 20.67
C GLU A 151 28.51 -19.41 19.38
N ALA A 152 28.88 -20.64 18.99
CA ALA A 152 28.34 -21.31 17.81
C ALA A 152 26.81 -21.49 17.91
N ARG A 153 26.29 -21.79 19.11
CA ARG A 153 24.86 -21.85 19.38
C ARG A 153 24.20 -20.48 19.23
N ALA A 154 24.76 -19.46 19.88
CA ALA A 154 24.22 -18.09 19.80
C ALA A 154 24.16 -17.62 18.34
N LYS A 155 25.21 -17.87 17.56
CA LYS A 155 25.28 -17.58 16.13
C LYS A 155 24.18 -18.28 15.34
N ALA A 156 23.99 -19.59 15.55
CA ALA A 156 22.98 -20.38 14.85
C ALA A 156 21.54 -19.89 15.11
N ILE A 157 21.27 -19.39 16.31
CA ILE A 157 19.96 -18.84 16.69
C ILE A 157 19.75 -17.42 16.15
N ILE A 158 20.74 -16.55 16.31
CA ILE A 158 20.61 -15.11 16.02
C ILE A 158 20.63 -14.82 14.52
N ALA A 159 21.48 -15.51 13.76
CA ALA A 159 21.68 -15.19 12.35
C ALA A 159 20.40 -15.30 11.50
N PRO A 160 19.56 -16.35 11.63
CA PRO A 160 18.30 -16.43 10.89
C PRO A 160 17.29 -15.33 11.25
N ILE A 161 17.17 -14.99 12.54
CA ILE A 161 16.27 -13.93 13.02
C ILE A 161 16.71 -12.59 12.43
N ALA A 162 18.01 -12.27 12.52
CA ALA A 162 18.57 -11.04 11.99
C ALA A 162 18.54 -10.99 10.45
N LYS A 163 18.74 -12.12 9.74
CA LYS A 163 18.60 -12.21 8.28
C LYS A 163 17.17 -11.84 7.85
N ARG A 164 16.15 -12.40 8.52
CA ARG A 164 14.74 -12.06 8.27
C ARG A 164 14.45 -10.60 8.57
N ALA A 165 14.89 -10.10 9.74
CA ALA A 165 14.61 -8.73 10.17
C ALA A 165 15.27 -7.67 9.30
N PHE A 166 16.53 -7.89 8.91
CA PHE A 166 17.29 -6.96 8.08
C PHE A 166 17.07 -7.19 6.58
N ARG A 167 16.41 -8.30 6.22
CA ARG A 167 16.00 -8.64 4.85
C ARG A 167 17.18 -8.82 3.88
N ARG A 168 18.35 -9.15 4.44
CA ARG A 168 19.62 -9.35 3.72
C ARG A 168 20.60 -10.15 4.58
N PRO A 169 21.71 -10.63 4.01
CA PRO A 169 22.81 -11.20 4.78
C PRO A 169 23.29 -10.22 5.87
N VAL A 170 23.45 -10.75 7.08
CA VAL A 170 23.91 -10.02 8.25
C VAL A 170 25.44 -9.97 8.21
N THR A 171 26.04 -8.80 8.40
CA THR A 171 27.50 -8.70 8.43
C THR A 171 28.07 -9.31 9.70
N ASN A 172 29.34 -9.72 9.68
CA ASN A 172 30.03 -10.26 10.86
C ASN A 172 30.00 -9.27 12.04
N SER A 173 30.15 -7.97 11.79
CA SER A 173 30.10 -6.93 12.84
C SER A 173 28.69 -6.72 13.41
N GLN A 174 27.64 -6.82 12.58
CA GLN A 174 26.26 -6.80 13.07
C GLN A 174 25.98 -8.01 13.96
N LEU A 175 26.38 -9.20 13.51
CA LEU A 175 26.16 -10.45 14.23
C LEU A 175 26.93 -10.50 15.56
N ALA A 176 28.19 -10.07 15.57
CA ALA A 176 29.00 -10.01 16.78
C ALA A 176 28.39 -9.10 17.85
N ARG A 177 27.83 -7.94 17.47
CA ARG A 177 27.12 -7.04 18.41
C ARG A 177 25.88 -7.68 19.00
N LEU A 178 25.11 -8.42 18.20
CA LEU A 178 23.92 -9.11 18.68
C LEU A 178 24.28 -10.29 19.60
N ILE A 179 25.34 -11.05 19.29
CA ILE A 179 25.86 -12.12 20.16
C ILE A 179 26.36 -11.55 21.48
N ALA A 180 27.09 -10.42 21.45
CA ALA A 180 27.54 -9.76 22.67
C ALA A 180 26.37 -9.32 23.57
N LEU A 181 25.26 -8.88 22.97
CA LEU A 181 24.04 -8.56 23.70
C LEU A 181 23.37 -9.82 24.25
N TYR A 182 23.24 -10.87 23.45
CA TYR A 182 22.69 -12.17 23.86
C TYR A 182 23.41 -12.72 25.10
N ASN A 183 24.74 -12.65 25.13
CA ASN A 183 25.56 -13.14 26.25
C ASN A 183 25.37 -12.34 27.55
N LYS A 184 24.82 -11.12 27.49
CA LYS A 184 24.48 -10.30 28.66
C LYS A 184 23.05 -10.53 29.17
N GLY A 185 22.29 -11.41 28.50
CA GLY A 185 20.87 -11.66 28.77
C GLY A 185 20.55 -11.85 30.25
N THR A 186 21.19 -12.83 30.90
CA THR A 186 20.91 -13.18 32.29
C THR A 186 21.21 -12.03 33.25
N ALA A 187 22.35 -11.35 33.05
CA ALA A 187 22.79 -10.24 33.87
C ALA A 187 21.87 -9.01 33.80
N ILE A 188 21.34 -8.69 32.61
CA ILE A 188 20.51 -7.50 32.40
C ILE A 188 19.02 -7.78 32.69
N THR A 189 18.52 -8.96 32.30
CA THR A 189 17.07 -9.26 32.40
C THR A 189 16.67 -9.94 33.69
N GLY A 190 17.62 -10.53 34.44
CA GLY A 190 17.35 -11.37 35.61
C GLY A 190 16.71 -12.73 35.29
N VAL A 191 16.45 -13.05 34.01
CA VAL A 191 15.91 -14.36 33.59
C VAL A 191 17.00 -15.42 33.71
N LYS A 192 16.68 -16.55 34.38
CA LYS A 192 17.64 -17.63 34.66
C LYS A 192 18.02 -18.45 33.43
N ASP A 193 17.04 -18.72 32.55
CA ASP A 193 17.32 -19.42 31.30
C ASP A 193 18.11 -18.51 30.37
N ALA A 194 19.36 -18.88 30.09
CA ALA A 194 20.27 -18.04 29.30
C ALA A 194 19.79 -17.83 27.86
N THR A 195 19.03 -18.77 27.29
CA THR A 195 18.50 -18.64 25.92
C THR A 195 17.37 -17.64 25.88
N ALA A 196 16.38 -17.78 26.76
CA ALA A 196 15.27 -16.85 26.91
C ALA A 196 15.80 -15.45 27.24
N ALA A 197 16.72 -15.34 28.19
CA ALA A 197 17.32 -14.07 28.59
C ALA A 197 18.06 -13.38 27.44
N GLY A 198 18.88 -14.13 26.70
CA GLY A 198 19.64 -13.61 25.56
C GLY A 198 18.74 -13.24 24.38
N LEU A 199 17.77 -14.09 24.04
CA LEU A 199 16.77 -13.79 23.00
C LEU A 199 15.97 -12.55 23.35
N ARG A 200 15.63 -12.33 24.62
CA ARG A 200 14.86 -11.15 25.04
C ARG A 200 15.58 -9.87 24.65
N LEU A 201 16.88 -9.77 24.95
CA LEU A 201 17.66 -8.58 24.57
C LEU A 201 17.86 -8.48 23.04
N VAL A 202 18.14 -9.59 22.36
CA VAL A 202 18.35 -9.60 20.90
C VAL A 202 17.08 -9.16 20.16
N ILE A 203 15.92 -9.71 20.52
CA ILE A 203 14.63 -9.33 19.91
C ILE A 203 14.36 -7.84 20.18
N THR A 204 14.51 -7.38 21.44
CA THR A 204 14.36 -5.97 21.77
C THR A 204 15.24 -5.07 20.91
N ALA A 205 16.52 -5.43 20.70
CA ALA A 205 17.45 -4.64 19.90
C ALA A 205 17.17 -4.69 18.39
N ILE A 206 16.79 -5.86 17.85
CA ILE A 206 16.45 -6.02 16.43
C ILE A 206 15.21 -5.18 16.10
N LEU A 207 14.17 -5.26 16.93
CA LEU A 207 12.90 -4.57 16.72
C LEU A 207 12.97 -3.04 16.88
N GLN A 208 14.13 -2.50 17.25
CA GLN A 208 14.41 -1.06 17.31
C GLN A 208 15.51 -0.65 16.34
N SER A 209 16.09 -1.59 15.60
CA SER A 209 17.19 -1.29 14.68
C SER A 209 16.69 -0.50 13.47
N PRO A 210 17.45 0.50 12.98
CA PRO A 210 17.16 1.12 11.70
C PRO A 210 17.12 0.11 10.53
N ASN A 211 17.90 -0.97 10.61
CA ASN A 211 17.88 -2.04 9.58
C ASN A 211 16.55 -2.80 9.52
N PHE A 212 15.75 -2.73 10.59
CA PHE A 212 14.41 -3.29 10.67
C PHE A 212 13.33 -2.23 10.39
N MET A 213 13.41 -1.07 11.08
CA MET A 213 12.44 0.04 10.97
C MET A 213 12.33 0.63 9.58
N TYR A 214 13.43 0.63 8.82
CA TYR A 214 13.49 1.23 7.50
C TYR A 214 13.74 0.17 6.44
N ARG A 215 13.07 0.32 5.30
CA ARG A 215 13.45 -0.38 4.07
C ARG A 215 14.55 0.46 3.44
N THR A 216 15.75 -0.09 3.36
CA THR A 216 16.87 0.60 2.73
C THR A 216 16.74 0.52 1.22
N GLU A 217 16.88 1.64 0.54
CA GLU A 217 16.89 1.78 -0.93
C GLU A 217 18.11 2.60 -1.34
N LEU A 218 19.29 2.20 -0.86
CA LEU A 218 20.56 2.92 -1.02
C LEU A 218 21.27 2.56 -2.33
N GLY A 219 20.99 1.38 -2.90
CA GLY A 219 21.65 0.90 -4.11
C GLY A 219 23.17 0.87 -3.94
N LYS A 220 23.90 1.51 -4.87
CA LYS A 220 25.36 1.66 -4.79
C LYS A 220 25.83 2.90 -4.01
N GLY A 221 24.92 3.67 -3.40
CA GLY A 221 25.25 4.86 -2.62
C GLY A 221 25.60 6.11 -3.46
N SER A 222 25.23 6.13 -4.74
CA SER A 222 25.39 7.29 -5.61
C SER A 222 24.28 8.32 -5.39
N VAL A 223 24.60 9.61 -5.45
CA VAL A 223 23.60 10.69 -5.45
C VAL A 223 22.85 10.68 -6.78
N GLY A 224 21.51 10.75 -6.73
CA GLY A 224 20.64 10.71 -7.91
C GLY A 224 20.03 9.32 -8.16
N LEU A 225 19.72 9.00 -9.42
CA LEU A 225 19.15 7.72 -9.78
C LEU A 225 20.17 6.59 -9.57
N THR A 226 19.84 5.63 -8.71
CA THR A 226 20.69 4.46 -8.44
C THR A 226 19.91 3.17 -8.63
N SER A 227 20.60 2.11 -9.04
CA SER A 227 20.00 0.77 -9.11
C SER A 227 20.00 0.14 -7.73
N LEU A 228 18.84 -0.37 -7.31
CA LEU A 228 18.71 -1.14 -6.09
C LEU A 228 19.48 -2.46 -6.18
N SER A 229 20.00 -2.91 -5.05
CA SER A 229 20.52 -4.27 -4.92
C SER A 229 19.38 -5.29 -4.96
N ALA A 230 19.71 -6.56 -5.23
CA ALA A 230 18.70 -7.62 -5.33
C ALA A 230 17.89 -7.80 -4.03
N TYR A 231 18.51 -7.61 -2.85
CA TYR A 231 17.82 -7.67 -1.55
C TYR A 231 16.89 -6.47 -1.32
N GLU A 232 17.26 -5.29 -1.81
CA GLU A 232 16.39 -4.11 -1.74
C GLU A 232 15.20 -4.25 -2.69
N VAL A 233 15.40 -4.83 -3.88
CA VAL A 233 14.30 -5.23 -4.79
C VAL A 233 13.39 -6.25 -4.11
N ALA A 234 13.93 -7.31 -3.49
CA ALA A 234 13.15 -8.30 -2.74
C ALA A 234 12.29 -7.65 -1.65
N SER A 235 12.89 -6.78 -0.84
CA SER A 235 12.19 -6.03 0.21
C SER A 235 11.10 -5.13 -0.39
N ARG A 236 11.40 -4.38 -1.45
CA ARG A 236 10.40 -3.51 -2.08
C ARG A 236 9.19 -4.30 -2.59
N LEU A 237 9.44 -5.43 -3.24
CA LEU A 237 8.40 -6.33 -3.74
C LEU A 237 7.56 -6.94 -2.60
N SER A 238 8.18 -7.47 -1.55
CA SER A 238 7.45 -8.14 -0.47
C SER A 238 6.55 -7.17 0.30
N PHE A 239 7.00 -5.94 0.54
CA PHE A 239 6.19 -4.94 1.21
C PHE A 239 5.08 -4.40 0.30
N ALA A 240 5.34 -4.28 -1.01
CA ALA A 240 4.32 -3.88 -1.97
C ALA A 240 3.25 -4.96 -2.20
N ALA A 241 3.60 -6.24 -2.12
CA ALA A 241 2.67 -7.33 -2.39
C ALA A 241 2.02 -7.92 -1.14
N TRP A 242 2.70 -7.92 0.01
CA TRP A 242 2.28 -8.65 1.22
C TRP A 242 2.34 -7.83 2.53
N ASN A 243 2.75 -6.55 2.48
CA ASN A 243 2.98 -5.73 3.68
C ASN A 243 3.89 -6.39 4.75
N THR A 244 4.86 -7.21 4.33
CA THR A 244 5.77 -7.90 5.26
C THR A 244 7.11 -8.23 4.60
N ILE A 245 8.01 -8.88 5.34
CA ILE A 245 9.34 -9.27 4.91
C ILE A 245 9.32 -10.25 3.70
N PRO A 246 10.40 -10.30 2.89
CA PRO A 246 10.56 -11.34 1.88
C PRO A 246 10.53 -12.74 2.50
N ASP A 247 9.88 -13.68 1.82
CA ASP A 247 10.00 -15.10 2.17
C ASP A 247 11.35 -15.67 1.72
N GLU A 248 11.66 -16.90 2.15
CA GLU A 248 12.97 -17.52 1.85
C GLU A 248 13.18 -17.71 0.34
N ALA A 249 12.11 -17.98 -0.42
CA ALA A 249 12.18 -18.08 -1.87
C ALA A 249 12.60 -16.75 -2.52
N LEU A 250 12.02 -15.63 -2.09
CA LEU A 250 12.39 -14.31 -2.61
C LEU A 250 13.81 -13.90 -2.18
N LEU A 251 14.23 -14.26 -0.96
CA LEU A 251 15.61 -14.02 -0.51
C LEU A 251 16.64 -14.84 -1.29
N LYS A 252 16.32 -16.08 -1.69
CA LYS A 252 17.18 -16.91 -2.56
C LYS A 252 17.25 -16.36 -3.99
N ALA A 253 16.13 -15.87 -4.53
CA ALA A 253 16.12 -15.16 -5.82
C ALA A 253 16.96 -13.88 -5.76
N ALA A 254 16.98 -13.19 -4.61
CA ALA A 254 17.88 -12.06 -4.40
C ALA A 254 19.35 -12.49 -4.36
N GLU A 255 19.66 -13.55 -3.61
CA GLU A 255 21.02 -14.07 -3.44
C GLU A 255 21.65 -14.54 -4.75
N SER A 256 20.88 -15.19 -5.62
CA SER A 256 21.33 -15.64 -6.94
C SER A 256 21.43 -14.52 -7.98
N GLY A 257 20.91 -13.32 -7.69
CA GLY A 257 20.82 -12.22 -8.64
C GLY A 257 19.67 -12.34 -9.65
N GLU A 258 18.81 -13.36 -9.54
CA GLU A 258 17.62 -13.58 -10.38
C GLU A 258 16.73 -12.33 -10.44
N LEU A 259 16.55 -11.64 -9.30
CA LEU A 259 15.75 -10.42 -9.19
C LEU A 259 16.28 -9.21 -9.98
N LEU A 260 17.53 -9.27 -10.45
CA LEU A 260 18.12 -8.22 -11.29
C LEU A 260 17.91 -8.48 -12.78
N THR A 261 17.34 -9.63 -13.13
CA THR A 261 16.93 -9.96 -14.50
C THR A 261 15.45 -9.65 -14.70
N GLU A 262 15.07 -9.27 -15.91
CA GLU A 262 13.66 -9.01 -16.23
C GLU A 262 12.77 -10.25 -16.04
N GLU A 263 13.24 -11.40 -16.49
CA GLU A 263 12.49 -12.65 -16.41
C GLU A 263 12.32 -13.14 -14.97
N GLY A 264 13.40 -13.10 -14.18
CA GLY A 264 13.38 -13.44 -12.76
C GLY A 264 12.48 -12.50 -11.96
N LEU A 265 12.57 -11.19 -12.22
CA LEU A 265 11.69 -10.20 -11.60
C LEU A 265 10.20 -10.47 -11.93
N LYS A 266 9.86 -10.69 -13.21
CA LYS A 266 8.49 -11.01 -13.63
C LYS A 266 7.98 -12.29 -12.97
N THR A 267 8.82 -13.31 -12.86
CA THR A 267 8.50 -14.59 -12.23
C THR A 267 8.15 -14.38 -10.75
N GLN A 268 8.97 -13.65 -10.01
CA GLN A 268 8.72 -13.38 -8.60
C GLN A 268 7.51 -12.46 -8.41
N VAL A 269 7.33 -11.40 -9.19
CA VAL A 269 6.13 -10.53 -9.13
C VAL A 269 4.86 -11.36 -9.32
N LYS A 270 4.82 -12.22 -10.34
CA LYS A 270 3.68 -13.10 -10.58
C LYS A 270 3.39 -14.00 -9.36
N ARG A 271 4.43 -14.61 -8.80
CA ARG A 271 4.31 -15.49 -7.62
C ARG A 271 3.74 -14.74 -6.42
N LEU A 272 4.24 -13.53 -6.16
CA LEU A 272 3.80 -12.72 -5.03
C LEU A 272 2.33 -12.29 -5.16
N VAL A 273 1.91 -11.84 -6.35
CA VAL A 273 0.54 -11.39 -6.62
C VAL A 273 -0.45 -12.56 -6.67
N ASP A 274 0.00 -13.76 -7.05
CA ASP A 274 -0.86 -14.95 -7.10
C ASP A 274 -1.07 -15.62 -5.73
N ASP A 275 -0.35 -15.19 -4.69
CA ASP A 275 -0.48 -15.64 -3.30
C ASP A 275 -1.63 -14.90 -2.61
N SER A 276 -2.43 -15.60 -1.81
CA SER A 276 -3.60 -15.04 -1.12
C SER A 276 -3.27 -13.88 -0.17
N ARG A 277 -2.01 -13.73 0.24
CA ARG A 277 -1.57 -12.56 1.01
C ARG A 277 -1.70 -11.25 0.22
N ALA A 278 -1.65 -11.31 -1.11
CA ALA A 278 -1.80 -10.13 -1.96
C ALA A 278 -3.24 -9.60 -2.01
N ASP A 279 -4.24 -10.44 -1.73
CA ASP A 279 -5.66 -10.08 -1.81
C ASP A 279 -6.01 -8.87 -0.94
N ALA A 280 -5.52 -8.86 0.31
CA ALA A 280 -5.75 -7.74 1.23
C ALA A 280 -5.05 -6.44 0.78
N ILE A 281 -3.91 -6.56 0.09
CA ILE A 281 -3.15 -5.41 -0.42
C ILE A 281 -3.82 -4.81 -1.64
N LEU A 282 -4.28 -5.66 -2.56
CA LEU A 282 -5.04 -5.23 -3.72
C LEU A 282 -6.33 -4.53 -3.29
N LEU A 283 -7.03 -5.06 -2.30
CA LEU A 283 -8.21 -4.40 -1.74
C LEU A 283 -7.89 -3.03 -1.14
N ASP A 284 -6.95 -2.94 -0.18
CA ASP A 284 -6.57 -1.65 0.45
C ASP A 284 -6.07 -0.64 -0.59
N PHE A 285 -5.35 -1.10 -1.61
CA PHE A 285 -4.90 -0.26 -2.72
C PHE A 285 -6.07 0.40 -3.45
N TYR A 286 -7.05 -0.37 -3.91
CA TYR A 286 -8.19 0.17 -4.65
C TYR A 286 -9.15 0.97 -3.77
N GLU A 287 -9.36 0.55 -2.52
CA GLU A 287 -10.14 1.33 -1.56
C GLU A 287 -9.54 2.72 -1.33
N ARG A 288 -8.20 2.81 -1.25
CA ARG A 288 -7.49 4.09 -1.11
C ARG A 288 -7.52 4.93 -2.36
N LEU A 289 -7.29 4.31 -3.51
CA LEU A 289 -7.27 5.00 -4.80
C LEU A 289 -8.58 5.78 -5.03
N PHE A 290 -9.71 5.19 -4.63
CA PHE A 290 -11.03 5.79 -4.79
C PHE A 290 -11.61 6.43 -3.52
N ASP A 291 -10.81 6.49 -2.45
CA ASP A 291 -11.19 7.03 -1.14
C ASP A 291 -12.50 6.43 -0.61
N VAL A 292 -12.64 5.11 -0.73
CA VAL A 292 -13.85 4.36 -0.32
C VAL A 292 -14.15 4.57 1.16
N ALA A 293 -13.12 4.68 2.00
CA ALA A 293 -13.29 4.89 3.44
C ALA A 293 -14.12 6.16 3.75
N SER A 294 -14.00 7.22 2.96
CA SER A 294 -14.75 8.46 3.19
C SER A 294 -16.23 8.35 2.83
N PHE A 295 -16.66 7.26 2.18
CA PHE A 295 -18.08 7.04 1.86
C PHE A 295 -18.93 6.91 3.12
N VAL A 296 -18.33 6.47 4.24
CA VAL A 296 -19.00 6.38 5.54
C VAL A 296 -19.56 7.71 6.02
N ASP A 297 -18.92 8.82 5.65
CA ASP A 297 -19.30 10.18 6.04
C ASP A 297 -20.31 10.82 5.07
N THR A 298 -20.82 10.06 4.09
CA THR A 298 -21.75 10.60 3.09
C THR A 298 -23.11 10.89 3.73
N LYS A 299 -23.50 12.16 3.70
CA LYS A 299 -24.82 12.64 4.12
C LYS A 299 -25.58 13.22 2.94
N LYS A 300 -26.89 12.97 2.90
CA LYS A 300 -27.83 13.61 1.99
C LYS A 300 -29.11 13.97 2.72
N ASP A 301 -29.76 15.02 2.23
CA ASP A 301 -31.06 15.42 2.74
C ASP A 301 -32.14 14.52 2.14
N ALA A 302 -32.60 13.55 2.93
CA ALA A 302 -33.62 12.59 2.52
C ALA A 302 -34.94 13.26 2.10
N LYS A 303 -35.25 14.43 2.67
CA LYS A 303 -36.48 15.17 2.35
C LYS A 303 -36.43 15.76 0.94
N THR A 304 -35.31 16.36 0.57
CA THR A 304 -35.09 16.95 -0.75
C THR A 304 -34.91 15.89 -1.82
N LEU A 305 -34.17 14.81 -1.52
CA LEU A 305 -33.91 13.74 -2.48
C LEU A 305 -34.98 12.63 -2.51
N GLY A 306 -35.96 12.68 -1.60
CA GLY A 306 -37.02 11.69 -1.45
C GLY A 306 -36.60 10.39 -0.76
N TYR A 307 -35.31 10.02 -0.81
CA TYR A 307 -34.81 8.78 -0.22
C TYR A 307 -33.32 8.88 0.17
N TRP A 308 -33.02 8.73 1.46
CA TRP A 308 -31.66 8.51 1.97
C TRP A 308 -31.69 7.95 3.41
N PRO A 309 -31.36 6.67 3.63
CA PRO A 309 -31.27 6.09 4.96
C PRO A 309 -30.09 6.65 5.79
N ASP A 310 -30.27 6.76 7.12
CA ASP A 310 -29.29 7.37 8.03
C ASP A 310 -27.93 6.66 8.06
N ASP A 311 -27.89 5.34 7.84
CA ASP A 311 -26.67 4.53 7.86
C ASP A 311 -26.17 4.13 6.46
N MET A 312 -26.64 4.84 5.43
CA MET A 312 -26.28 4.59 4.03
C MET A 312 -24.75 4.57 3.83
N GLY A 313 -23.98 5.44 4.50
CA GLY A 313 -22.53 5.49 4.35
C GLY A 313 -21.81 4.14 4.57
N LYS A 314 -22.17 3.37 5.62
CA LYS A 314 -21.60 2.04 5.86
C LYS A 314 -22.00 1.04 4.76
N THR A 315 -23.22 1.17 4.24
CA THR A 315 -23.71 0.37 3.12
C THR A 315 -22.88 0.61 1.87
N LEU A 316 -22.56 1.88 1.56
CA LEU A 316 -21.78 2.27 0.39
C LEU A 316 -20.32 1.81 0.48
N VAL A 317 -19.71 1.84 1.67
CA VAL A 317 -18.39 1.25 1.90
C VAL A 317 -18.43 -0.25 1.60
N LYS A 318 -19.45 -0.96 2.10
CA LYS A 318 -19.55 -2.41 1.92
C LYS A 318 -19.81 -2.81 0.47
N GLU A 319 -20.66 -2.07 -0.22
CA GLU A 319 -20.90 -2.21 -1.67
C GLU A 319 -19.58 -2.12 -2.46
N ALA A 320 -18.81 -1.06 -2.23
CA ALA A 320 -17.55 -0.83 -2.92
C ALA A 320 -16.51 -1.91 -2.59
N GLU A 321 -16.40 -2.32 -1.33
CA GLU A 321 -15.53 -3.44 -0.90
C GLU A 321 -15.87 -4.72 -1.68
N LEU A 322 -17.15 -5.12 -1.73
CA LEU A 322 -17.60 -6.32 -2.41
C LEU A 322 -17.34 -6.24 -3.92
N PHE A 323 -17.60 -5.09 -4.53
CA PHE A 323 -17.30 -4.84 -5.94
C PHE A 323 -15.82 -4.98 -6.24
N ILE A 324 -14.94 -4.38 -5.42
CA ILE A 324 -13.49 -4.47 -5.60
C ILE A 324 -13.02 -5.92 -5.43
N ARG A 325 -13.54 -6.64 -4.42
CA ARG A 325 -13.21 -8.06 -4.20
C ARG A 325 -13.60 -8.94 -5.38
N GLU A 326 -14.82 -8.79 -5.88
CA GLU A 326 -15.29 -9.54 -7.05
C GLU A 326 -14.40 -9.23 -8.26
N THR A 327 -14.21 -7.95 -8.57
CA THR A 327 -13.52 -7.52 -9.78
C THR A 327 -12.04 -7.87 -9.76
N VAL A 328 -11.34 -7.56 -8.68
CA VAL A 328 -9.86 -7.61 -8.64
C VAL A 328 -9.36 -8.95 -8.10
N ILE A 329 -10.00 -9.50 -7.08
CA ILE A 329 -9.50 -10.70 -6.41
C ILE A 329 -10.07 -11.95 -7.08
N LYS A 330 -11.40 -12.03 -7.21
CA LYS A 330 -12.06 -13.22 -7.77
C LYS A 330 -11.91 -13.31 -9.28
N GLU A 331 -12.24 -12.23 -10.00
CA GLU A 331 -12.19 -12.18 -11.46
C GLU A 331 -10.78 -11.86 -12.01
N LYS A 332 -9.86 -11.40 -11.15
CA LYS A 332 -8.49 -11.03 -11.52
C LYS A 332 -8.44 -9.92 -12.58
N GLY A 333 -9.43 -9.04 -12.50
CA GLY A 333 -9.55 -7.81 -13.26
C GLY A 333 -8.54 -6.76 -12.83
N GLY A 334 -8.38 -5.75 -13.68
CA GLY A 334 -7.53 -4.59 -13.44
C GLY A 334 -8.32 -3.30 -13.37
N ILE A 335 -7.61 -2.17 -13.46
CA ILE A 335 -8.22 -0.84 -13.46
C ILE A 335 -9.28 -0.69 -14.55
N THR A 336 -9.07 -1.24 -15.76
CA THR A 336 -10.06 -1.21 -16.84
C THR A 336 -11.38 -1.80 -16.39
N GLN A 337 -11.35 -2.96 -15.73
CA GLN A 337 -12.57 -3.62 -15.29
C GLN A 337 -13.20 -2.90 -14.10
N ILE A 338 -12.40 -2.39 -13.16
CA ILE A 338 -12.89 -1.52 -12.09
C ILE A 338 -13.64 -0.30 -12.64
N LEU A 339 -13.21 0.25 -13.78
CA LEU A 339 -13.82 1.42 -14.41
C LEU A 339 -14.98 1.11 -15.37
N THR A 340 -15.17 -0.15 -15.77
CA THR A 340 -16.13 -0.50 -16.84
C THR A 340 -17.12 -1.61 -16.49
N ALA A 341 -16.89 -2.37 -15.41
CA ALA A 341 -17.76 -3.49 -15.04
C ALA A 341 -19.21 -3.01 -14.80
N PRO A 342 -20.20 -3.55 -15.51
CA PRO A 342 -21.57 -3.07 -15.46
C PRO A 342 -22.37 -3.79 -14.36
N TYR A 343 -21.81 -3.92 -13.16
CA TYR A 343 -22.51 -4.52 -12.03
C TYR A 343 -22.20 -3.78 -10.73
N ALA A 344 -23.10 -3.93 -9.76
CA ALA A 344 -22.87 -3.50 -8.38
C ALA A 344 -23.30 -4.60 -7.40
N PHE A 345 -22.84 -4.48 -6.16
CA PHE A 345 -23.39 -5.26 -5.06
C PHE A 345 -24.50 -4.45 -4.42
N VAL A 346 -25.73 -4.86 -4.68
CA VAL A 346 -26.94 -4.14 -4.31
C VAL A 346 -27.54 -4.78 -3.07
N ASN A 347 -28.06 -3.97 -2.15
CA ASN A 347 -28.92 -4.44 -1.06
C ASN A 347 -30.23 -3.65 -1.06
N SER A 348 -31.09 -3.91 -0.08
CA SER A 348 -32.40 -3.25 0.03
C SER A 348 -32.35 -1.72 0.14
N LYS A 349 -31.21 -1.15 0.57
CA LYS A 349 -31.01 0.30 0.70
C LYS A 349 -30.50 0.93 -0.60
N THR A 350 -29.70 0.22 -1.39
CA THR A 350 -29.15 0.76 -2.65
C THR A 350 -30.03 0.47 -3.86
N ALA A 351 -30.86 -0.58 -3.80
CA ALA A 351 -31.75 -0.98 -4.89
C ALA A 351 -32.68 0.15 -5.39
N PRO A 352 -33.35 0.95 -4.51
CA PRO A 352 -34.20 2.05 -4.97
C PRO A 352 -33.45 3.13 -5.76
N ILE A 353 -32.16 3.34 -5.47
CA ILE A 353 -31.33 4.34 -6.13
C ILE A 353 -30.79 3.81 -7.46
N TYR A 354 -30.50 2.51 -7.54
CA TYR A 354 -30.14 1.86 -8.79
C TYR A 354 -31.32 1.64 -9.73
N GLY A 355 -32.56 1.66 -9.21
CA GLY A 355 -33.76 1.40 -10.00
C GLY A 355 -33.91 -0.08 -10.37
N VAL A 356 -33.43 -0.98 -9.51
CA VAL A 356 -33.49 -2.44 -9.69
C VAL A 356 -34.34 -3.08 -8.60
N ASP A 357 -34.70 -4.34 -8.80
CA ASP A 357 -35.43 -5.11 -7.80
C ASP A 357 -34.60 -5.24 -6.51
N SER A 358 -35.28 -5.07 -5.38
CA SER A 358 -34.67 -5.07 -4.06
C SER A 358 -34.38 -6.49 -3.57
N PRO A 359 -33.12 -6.83 -3.24
CA PRO A 359 -32.80 -8.07 -2.54
C PRO A 359 -33.51 -8.16 -1.19
N SER A 360 -33.73 -9.39 -0.71
CA SER A 360 -34.38 -9.60 0.59
C SER A 360 -33.44 -9.30 1.76
N GLY A 361 -33.89 -8.46 2.69
CA GLY A 361 -33.15 -8.12 3.92
C GLY A 361 -31.94 -7.21 3.69
N ASP A 362 -30.90 -7.38 4.50
CA ASP A 362 -29.67 -6.56 4.46
C ASP A 362 -28.55 -7.19 3.61
N ALA A 363 -28.81 -8.34 2.97
CA ALA A 363 -27.82 -9.04 2.16
C ALA A 363 -27.49 -8.26 0.88
N PHE A 364 -26.23 -8.37 0.46
CA PHE A 364 -25.77 -7.81 -0.81
C PHE A 364 -25.80 -8.90 -1.89
N GLU A 365 -26.36 -8.57 -3.04
CA GLU A 365 -26.40 -9.43 -4.23
C GLU A 365 -25.71 -8.74 -5.40
N LYS A 366 -24.96 -9.51 -6.20
CA LYS A 366 -24.37 -9.00 -7.44
C LYS A 366 -25.50 -8.82 -8.46
N VAL A 367 -25.72 -7.60 -8.91
CA VAL A 367 -26.76 -7.24 -9.88
C VAL A 367 -26.10 -6.58 -11.09
N GLU A 368 -26.41 -7.09 -12.28
CA GLU A 368 -26.03 -6.46 -13.54
C GLU A 368 -26.85 -5.17 -13.74
N LEU A 369 -26.18 -4.12 -14.17
CA LEU A 369 -26.72 -2.79 -14.39
C LEU A 369 -26.63 -2.45 -15.88
N ASP A 370 -27.40 -1.45 -16.32
CA ASP A 370 -27.30 -0.94 -17.69
C ASP A 370 -25.92 -0.26 -17.89
N PRO A 371 -25.02 -0.80 -18.73
CA PRO A 371 -23.69 -0.24 -18.96
C PRO A 371 -23.72 1.18 -19.54
N SER A 372 -24.81 1.59 -20.19
CA SER A 372 -24.98 2.95 -20.71
C SER A 372 -25.22 3.99 -19.59
N GLN A 373 -25.63 3.53 -18.41
CA GLN A 373 -25.92 4.39 -17.25
C GLN A 373 -24.93 4.17 -16.09
N ARG A 374 -24.53 2.92 -15.85
CA ARG A 374 -23.72 2.48 -14.71
C ARG A 374 -22.64 1.52 -15.19
N ALA A 375 -21.41 2.01 -15.22
CA ALA A 375 -20.23 1.22 -15.55
C ALA A 375 -19.11 1.57 -14.56
N GLY A 376 -18.67 0.56 -13.81
CA GLY A 376 -17.56 0.65 -12.88
C GLY A 376 -17.78 1.53 -11.66
N LEU A 377 -16.74 1.60 -10.83
CA LEU A 377 -16.76 2.20 -9.51
C LEU A 377 -17.10 3.71 -9.54
N LEU A 378 -16.69 4.43 -10.59
CA LEU A 378 -16.95 5.87 -10.73
C LEU A 378 -18.44 6.20 -10.89
N THR A 379 -19.27 5.20 -11.20
CA THR A 379 -20.72 5.37 -11.34
C THR A 379 -21.53 4.78 -10.18
N GLN A 380 -20.86 4.20 -9.18
CA GLN A 380 -21.50 3.70 -7.97
C GLN A 380 -22.02 4.84 -7.08
N ILE A 381 -23.05 4.55 -6.28
CA ILE A 381 -23.69 5.52 -5.39
C ILE A 381 -22.67 6.14 -4.44
N GLY A 382 -21.79 5.32 -3.83
CA GLY A 382 -20.72 5.79 -2.94
C GLY A 382 -19.85 6.88 -3.56
N PHE A 383 -19.34 6.61 -4.77
CA PHE A 383 -18.47 7.55 -5.45
C PHE A 383 -19.18 8.85 -5.79
N LEU A 384 -20.38 8.76 -6.37
CA LEU A 384 -21.15 9.90 -6.86
C LEU A 384 -21.72 10.76 -5.71
N ALA A 385 -22.24 10.11 -4.66
CA ALA A 385 -22.87 10.78 -3.53
C ALA A 385 -21.82 11.47 -2.65
N ARG A 386 -20.68 10.83 -2.38
CA ARG A 386 -19.63 11.43 -1.56
C ARG A 386 -19.06 12.74 -2.12
N ARG A 387 -19.11 12.87 -3.45
CA ARG A 387 -18.61 14.01 -4.25
C ARG A 387 -19.75 14.87 -4.77
N SER A 388 -20.80 15.02 -3.96
CA SER A 388 -21.92 15.92 -4.23
C SER A 388 -22.37 16.62 -2.96
N LYS A 389 -23.13 17.70 -3.10
CA LYS A 389 -23.73 18.40 -1.95
C LYS A 389 -24.85 17.58 -1.34
N GLU A 390 -25.32 17.96 -0.16
CA GLU A 390 -26.36 17.21 0.56
C GLU A 390 -27.69 17.15 -0.23
N THR A 391 -27.98 18.17 -1.03
CA THR A 391 -29.25 18.35 -1.75
C THR A 391 -29.13 18.33 -3.27
N GLU A 392 -27.93 18.47 -3.84
CA GLU A 392 -27.73 18.59 -5.29
C GLU A 392 -26.45 17.89 -5.78
N SER A 393 -26.45 17.54 -7.07
CA SER A 393 -25.32 16.91 -7.76
C SER A 393 -24.18 17.91 -7.99
N ASP A 394 -22.93 17.44 -7.92
CA ASP A 394 -21.74 18.26 -8.12
C ASP A 394 -20.75 17.59 -9.10
N PRO A 395 -20.92 17.80 -10.42
CA PRO A 395 -20.03 17.22 -11.41
C PRO A 395 -18.61 17.79 -11.36
N ILE A 396 -18.42 19.01 -10.82
CA ILE A 396 -17.13 19.67 -10.72
C ILE A 396 -16.23 18.90 -9.76
N HIS A 397 -16.69 18.64 -8.53
CA HIS A 397 -15.89 17.88 -7.55
C HIS A 397 -15.67 16.42 -7.95
N ARG A 398 -16.62 15.80 -8.67
CA ARG A 398 -16.41 14.48 -9.28
C ARG A 398 -15.29 14.51 -10.32
N GLY A 399 -15.34 15.50 -11.22
CA GLY A 399 -14.33 15.70 -12.26
C GLY A 399 -12.95 16.01 -11.69
N VAL A 400 -12.86 16.84 -10.65
CA VAL A 400 -11.61 17.11 -9.93
C VAL A 400 -10.98 15.82 -9.45
N VAL A 401 -11.74 14.93 -8.77
CA VAL A 401 -11.18 13.66 -8.30
C VAL A 401 -10.74 12.75 -9.45
N VAL A 402 -11.50 12.67 -10.55
CA VAL A 402 -11.07 11.87 -11.71
C VAL A 402 -9.79 12.46 -12.32
N ALA A 403 -9.73 13.77 -12.50
CA ALA A 403 -8.58 14.46 -13.05
C ALA A 403 -7.34 14.27 -12.17
N THR A 404 -7.43 14.52 -10.86
CA THR A 404 -6.27 14.48 -9.95
C THR A 404 -5.86 13.07 -9.56
N ASN A 405 -6.83 12.18 -9.29
CA ASN A 405 -6.55 10.86 -8.69
C ASN A 405 -6.52 9.73 -9.72
N VAL A 406 -7.14 9.89 -10.89
CA VAL A 406 -7.14 8.85 -11.93
C VAL A 406 -6.27 9.25 -13.12
N LEU A 407 -6.35 10.52 -13.55
CA LEU A 407 -5.59 11.03 -14.71
C LEU A 407 -4.28 11.72 -14.33
N CYS A 408 -4.01 11.90 -13.04
CA CYS A 408 -2.83 12.60 -12.52
C CYS A 408 -2.64 14.03 -13.07
N ALA A 409 -3.74 14.72 -13.41
CA ALA A 409 -3.72 16.08 -13.89
C ALA A 409 -3.41 17.06 -12.74
N ASP A 410 -2.50 18.00 -13.00
CA ASP A 410 -2.25 19.13 -12.11
C ASP A 410 -3.28 20.24 -12.37
N LEU A 411 -4.26 20.35 -11.48
CA LEU A 411 -5.27 21.39 -11.56
C LEU A 411 -4.81 22.60 -10.74
N SER A 412 -4.48 23.70 -11.42
CA SER A 412 -4.22 24.98 -10.77
C SER A 412 -5.47 25.46 -10.02
N ALA A 413 -5.27 26.17 -8.91
CA ALA A 413 -6.37 26.74 -8.16
C ALA A 413 -7.22 27.64 -9.08
N PRO A 414 -8.57 27.52 -9.02
CA PRO A 414 -9.45 28.38 -9.80
C PRO A 414 -9.14 29.87 -9.50
N PRO A 415 -9.08 30.76 -10.50
CA PRO A 415 -9.01 32.21 -10.25
C PRO A 415 -10.13 32.65 -9.30
N GLY A 416 -9.83 33.58 -8.39
CA GLY A 416 -10.63 33.86 -7.18
C GLY A 416 -12.06 34.40 -7.37
N THR A 417 -12.57 34.48 -8.61
CA THR A 417 -13.94 34.93 -8.90
C THR A 417 -14.55 34.09 -10.02
N PHE A 418 -15.34 33.08 -9.64
CA PHE A 418 -16.26 32.41 -10.57
C PHE A 418 -17.68 32.94 -10.30
N PRO A 419 -18.47 33.23 -11.35
CA PRO A 419 -19.89 33.47 -11.18
C PRO A 419 -20.54 32.25 -10.50
N PRO A 420 -21.56 32.44 -9.63
CA PRO A 420 -22.33 31.31 -9.13
C PRO A 420 -22.99 30.59 -10.30
N LEU A 421 -23.06 29.26 -10.22
CA LEU A 421 -23.78 28.47 -11.21
C LEU A 421 -25.23 28.98 -11.33
N PRO A 422 -25.80 29.03 -12.56
CA PRO A 422 -27.19 29.38 -12.75
C PRO A 422 -28.12 28.51 -11.89
N ALA A 423 -29.26 29.08 -11.48
CA ALA A 423 -30.28 28.37 -10.71
C ALA A 423 -30.74 27.09 -11.44
N GLU A 424 -31.22 26.10 -10.68
CA GLU A 424 -31.70 24.85 -11.26
C GLU A 424 -32.86 25.09 -12.23
N LEU A 425 -32.79 24.47 -13.41
CA LEU A 425 -33.87 24.49 -14.39
C LEU A 425 -34.61 23.14 -14.35
N PRO A 426 -35.96 23.13 -14.27
CA PRO A 426 -36.73 21.88 -14.27
C PRO A 426 -36.38 20.98 -15.47
N GLY A 427 -36.07 19.71 -15.20
CA GLY A 427 -35.76 18.72 -16.23
C GLY A 427 -34.39 18.84 -16.89
N LYS A 428 -33.52 19.75 -16.43
CA LYS A 428 -32.14 19.89 -16.91
C LYS A 428 -31.16 19.25 -15.94
N THR A 429 -30.16 18.56 -16.48
CA THR A 429 -29.10 17.97 -15.64
C THR A 429 -28.13 19.06 -15.16
N THR A 430 -27.37 18.78 -14.10
CA THR A 430 -26.26 19.68 -13.71
C THR A 430 -25.23 19.81 -14.82
N ARG A 431 -25.07 18.80 -15.69
CA ARG A 431 -24.22 18.91 -16.89
C ARG A 431 -24.78 19.97 -17.82
N ASP A 432 -26.06 19.92 -18.16
CA ASP A 432 -26.70 20.92 -19.04
C ASP A 432 -26.55 22.34 -18.47
N ARG A 433 -26.60 22.49 -17.14
CA ARG A 433 -26.39 23.78 -16.44
C ARG A 433 -24.96 24.29 -16.58
N VAL A 434 -23.98 23.41 -16.45
CA VAL A 434 -22.54 23.75 -16.56
C VAL A 434 -22.17 24.02 -18.03
N GLU A 435 -22.62 23.18 -18.97
CA GLU A 435 -22.42 23.38 -20.42
C GLU A 435 -23.07 24.66 -20.96
N ALA A 436 -24.14 25.14 -20.32
CA ALA A 436 -24.72 26.44 -20.65
C ALA A 436 -23.90 27.64 -20.12
N HIS A 437 -22.90 27.39 -19.27
CA HIS A 437 -22.12 28.40 -18.56
C HIS A 437 -20.63 28.45 -18.95
N THR A 438 -20.09 27.36 -19.47
CA THR A 438 -18.72 27.22 -20.03
C THR A 438 -18.79 27.14 -21.55
#